data_AF-A0AAP2G1S9-F1
#
_entry.id   AF-A0AAP2G1S9-F1
#
_cell.length_a   1.000
_cell.length_b   1.000
_cell.length_c   1.000
_cell.angle_alpha   90.00
_cell.angle_beta   90.00
_cell.angle_gamma   90.00
#
_symmetry.space_group_name_H-M   'P 1'
#
loop_
_entity.id
_entity.type
_entity.pdbx_description
1 polymer ?
#
loop_
_entity_poly.entity_id
_entity_poly.type
_entity_poly.pdbx_seq_one_letter_code
_entity_poly.pdbx_strand_id
1 'polypeptide(L)' 'MKLGKNYFEFGVKYGVPLMIIGSTLAMRKAKGLGNLLVFSIVTPAMLAYVYSLSKAKGEID' A
#
# COMPACT_ATOMS: atom_id res chain seq x y z
N MET A 1 -23.85 1.53 0.66
CA MET A 1 -22.94 1.61 -0.51
C MET A 1 -22.11 2.91 -0.62
N LYS A 2 -22.53 4.09 -0.10
CA LYS A 2 -21.68 5.32 -0.15
C LYS A 2 -20.41 5.28 0.70
N LEU A 3 -20.47 4.69 1.90
CA LEU A 3 -19.34 4.67 2.83
C LEU A 3 -18.18 3.79 2.30
N GLY A 4 -18.49 2.58 1.81
CA GLY A 4 -17.50 1.66 1.22
C GLY A 4 -16.78 2.24 0.01
N LYS A 5 -17.51 2.93 -0.88
CA LYS A 5 -16.93 3.64 -2.02
C LYS A 5 -15.96 4.75 -1.59
N ASN A 6 -16.33 5.55 -0.60
CA ASN A 6 -15.46 6.62 -0.07
C ASN A 6 -14.18 6.06 0.57
N TYR A 7 -14.26 4.95 1.31
CA TYR A 7 -13.09 4.29 1.88
C TYR A 7 -12.20 3.64 0.82
N PHE A 8 -12.80 3.07 -0.23
CA PHE A 8 -12.06 2.54 -1.37
C PHE A 8 -11.31 3.66 -2.12
N GLU A 9 -11.99 4.75 -2.45
CA GLU A 9 -11.36 5.92 -3.08
C GLU A 9 -10.26 6.51 -2.21
N PHE A 10 -10.46 6.59 -0.89
CA PHE A 10 -9.43 7.01 0.05
C PHE A 10 -8.22 6.05 0.05
N GLY A 11 -8.48 4.74 0.12
CA GLY A 11 -7.45 3.71 0.14
C GLY A 11 -6.58 3.71 -1.12
N VAL A 12 -7.19 3.95 -2.29
CA VAL A 12 -6.47 4.08 -3.56
C VAL A 12 -5.71 5.41 -3.62
N LYS A 13 -6.37 6.53 -3.31
CA LYS A 13 -5.82 7.87 -3.51
C LYS A 13 -4.74 8.25 -2.49
N TYR A 14 -4.86 7.76 -1.26
CA TYR A 14 -3.94 8.12 -0.17
C TYR A 14 -3.14 6.93 0.36
N GLY A 15 -3.69 5.72 0.38
CA GLY A 15 -3.00 4.55 0.94
C GLY A 15 -1.74 4.16 0.16
N VAL A 16 -1.81 4.15 -1.18
CA VAL A 16 -0.65 3.85 -2.04
C VAL A 16 0.47 4.90 -1.87
N PRO A 17 0.21 6.22 -1.98
CA PRO A 17 1.24 7.23 -1.73
C PRO A 17 1.83 7.19 -0.32
N LEU A 18 1.01 7.01 0.72
CA LEU A 18 1.50 6.93 2.11
C LEU A 18 2.44 5.75 2.31
N MET A 19 2.13 4.60 1.71
CA MET A 19 3.00 3.42 1.75
C MET A 19 4.33 3.70 1.04
N ILE A 20 4.33 4.36 -0.12
CA ILE A 20 5.56 4.72 -0.84
C ILE A 20 6.42 5.69 -0.01
N ILE A 21 5.81 6.73 0.58
CA ILE A 21 6.52 7.72 1.40
C ILE A 21 7.12 7.06 2.64
N GLY A 22 6.33 6.26 3.35
CA GLY A 22 6.78 5.54 4.55
C GLY A 22 7.92 4.56 4.24
N SER A 23 7.80 3.83 3.14
CA SER A 23 8.84 2.89 2.67
C SER A 23 10.11 3.61 2.26
N THR A 24 9.99 4.74 1.56
CA THR A 24 11.13 5.59 1.17
C THR A 24 11.86 6.14 2.40
N LEU A 25 11.13 6.59 3.43
CA LEU A 25 11.71 7.03 4.69
C LEU A 25 12.41 5.89 5.43
N ALA A 26 11.80 4.69 5.47
CA ALA A 26 12.40 3.51 6.08
C ALA A 26 13.69 3.08 5.36
N MET A 27 13.69 3.06 4.02
CA MET A 27 14.87 2.79 3.20
C MET A 27 15.94 3.88 3.29
N ARG A 28 15.56 5.12 3.57
CA ARG A 28 16.53 6.21 3.80
C ARG A 28 17.25 6.06 5.15
N LYS A 29 16.57 5.46 6.14
CA LYS A 29 17.15 5.17 7.46
C LYS A 29 17.95 3.86 7.47
N ALA A 30 17.49 2.86 6.70
CA ALA A 30 18.22 1.61 6.49
C ALA A 30 19.38 1.81 5.49
N LYS A 31 20.44 1.00 5.59
CA LYS A 31 21.56 0.98 4.64
C LYS A 31 21.94 -0.46 4.30
N GLY A 32 22.42 -0.70 3.08
CA GLY A 32 22.87 -2.02 2.63
C GLY A 32 21.77 -3.08 2.70
N LEU A 33 22.01 -4.19 3.42
CA LEU A 33 21.04 -5.28 3.61
C LEU A 33 19.69 -4.83 4.19
N GLY A 34 19.68 -3.76 4.99
CA GLY A 34 18.45 -3.21 5.54
C GLY A 34 17.48 -2.72 4.46
N ASN A 35 17.98 -2.20 3.33
CA ASN A 35 17.14 -1.78 2.21
C ASN A 35 16.51 -2.98 1.51
N LEU A 36 17.27 -4.07 1.37
CA LEU A 36 16.78 -5.32 0.80
C LEU A 36 15.67 -5.91 1.68
N LEU A 37 15.83 -5.87 3.00
CA LEU A 37 14.79 -6.33 3.93
C LEU A 37 13.53 -5.46 3.86
N VAL A 38 13.67 -4.13 3.90
CA VAL A 38 12.53 -3.22 3.75
C VAL A 38 11.82 -3.46 2.42
N PHE A 39 12.56 -3.60 1.31
CA PHE A 39 12.00 -3.91 0.00
C PHE A 39 11.27 -5.25 -0.01
N SER A 40 11.88 -6.30 0.54
CA SER A 40 11.31 -7.65 0.61
C SER A 40 10.00 -7.73 1.40
N ILE A 41 9.76 -6.78 2.32
CA ILE A 41 8.52 -6.70 3.11
C ILE A 41 7.50 -5.79 2.41
N VAL A 42 7.93 -4.61 1.97
CA VAL A 42 7.05 -3.61 1.37
C VAL A 42 6.44 -4.11 0.08
N THR A 43 7.22 -4.74 -0.80
CA THR A 43 6.74 -5.21 -2.11
C THR A 43 5.56 -6.19 -1.98
N PRO A 44 5.65 -7.31 -1.24
CA PRO A 44 4.51 -8.22 -1.06
C PRO A 44 3.36 -7.59 -0.28
N ALA A 45 3.63 -6.73 0.71
CA ALA A 45 2.57 -6.01 1.44
C ALA A 45 1.78 -5.09 0.52
N MET A 46 2.45 -4.39 -0.40
CA MET A 46 1.82 -3.52 -1.38
C MET A 46 1.00 -4.32 -2.40
N LEU A 47 1.52 -5.46 -2.84
CA LEU A 47 0.79 -6.40 -3.72
C LEU A 47 -0.49 -6.92 -3.07
N ALA A 48 -0.41 -7.33 -1.79
CA ALA A 48 -1.57 -7.77 -1.02
C ALA A 48 -2.60 -6.63 -0.82
N TYR A 49 -2.12 -5.41 -0.58
CA TYR A 49 -2.98 -4.23 -0.44
C TYR A 49 -3.73 -3.92 -1.75
N VAL A 50 -3.02 -3.90 -2.88
CA VAL A 50 -3.62 -3.68 -4.21
C VAL A 50 -4.60 -4.80 -4.56
N TYR A 51 -4.27 -6.06 -4.24
CA TYR A 51 -5.18 -7.18 -4.42
C TYR A 51 -6.48 -7.04 -3.60
N SER A 52 -6.33 -6.64 -2.32
CA SER A 52 -7.47 -6.42 -1.43
C SER A 52 -8.36 -5.29 -1.93
N LEU A 53 -7.77 -4.21 -2.45
CA LEU A 53 -8.48 -3.13 -3.13
C LEU A 53 -9.21 -3.65 -4.39
N SER A 54 -8.55 -4.46 -5.22
CA SER A 54 -9.19 -5.01 -6.42
C SER A 54 -10.39 -5.90 -6.09
N LYS A 55 -10.33 -6.69 -5.00
CA LYS A 55 -11.48 -7.47 -4.52
C LYS A 55 -12.60 -6.57 -4.02
N ALA A 56 -12.27 -5.59 -3.18
CA ALA A 56 -13.24 -4.63 -2.66
C ALA A 56 -13.94 -3.87 -3.79
N LYS A 57 -13.23 -3.53 -4.88
CA LYS A 57 -13.84 -2.91 -6.06
C LYS A 57 -14.95 -3.78 -6.66
N GLY A 58 -14.72 -5.09 -6.79
CA GLY A 58 -15.72 -6.03 -7.30
C GLY A 58 -16.92 -6.26 -6.37
N GLU A 59 -16.86 -5.79 -5.13
CA GLU A 59 -17.98 -5.81 -4.16
C GLU A 59 -18.72 -4.46 -4.09
N ILE A 60 -18.11 -3.39 -4.61
CA ILE A 60 -18.65 -2.01 -4.58
C ILE A 60 -19.26 -1.63 -5.95
N ASP A 61 -18.77 -2.21 -7.05
CA ASP A 61 -19.37 -2.15 -8.40
C ASP A 61 -20.61 -3.06 -8.51
#